data_AF-A0A428Z213-F1
#
_entry.id   AF-A0A428Z213-F1
#
_cell.length_a   1.000
_cell.length_b   1.000
_cell.length_c   1.000
_cell.angle_alpha   90.00
_cell.angle_beta   90.00
_cell.angle_gamma   90.00
#
_symmetry.space_group_name_H-M   'P 1'
#
loop_
_entity.id
_entity.type
_entity.pdbx_description
1 polymer ?
#
loop_
_entity_poly.entity_id
_entity_poly.type
_entity_poly.pdbx_seq_one_letter_code
_entity_poly.pdbx_strand_id
1 'polypeptide(L)'
;MFPRQRRPPGPRPTSSALWPDPAACGDHGVEWNIDLHAVNWTFFDDNGKRIKLVQHITEDNTVRNTVSGLTLRDSPVDFVQTSTFNPDTGVREKIYITGTSVNVRRGKQHLVDRGPIVLDGQSGKILFAVGPHPVRKQMEGSFDITRALPAFCEILR
;
A
#
# COMPACT_ATOMS: atom_id res chain seq x y z
N MET A 1 13.93 -35.48 -6.00
CA MET A 1 12.83 -34.74 -6.65
C MET A 1 13.20 -33.26 -6.59
N PHE A 2 13.61 -32.65 -7.71
CA PHE A 2 14.01 -31.24 -7.71
C PHE A 2 12.76 -30.35 -7.82
N PRO A 3 12.65 -29.25 -7.07
CA PRO A 3 11.56 -28.30 -7.24
C PRO A 3 11.62 -27.71 -8.65
N ARG A 4 10.48 -27.71 -9.36
CA ARG A 4 10.37 -27.18 -10.72
C ARG A 4 10.87 -25.72 -10.73
N GLN A 5 11.86 -25.46 -11.58
CA GLN A 5 12.45 -24.14 -11.79
C GLN A 5 11.37 -23.11 -12.17
N ARG A 6 11.46 -21.98 -11.48
CA ARG A 6 10.65 -20.77 -11.61
C ARG A 6 10.67 -20.30 -13.07
N ARG A 7 9.50 -19.97 -13.62
CA ARG A 7 9.45 -19.17 -14.86
C ARG A 7 10.20 -17.85 -14.61
N PRO A 8 11.02 -17.36 -15.55
CA PRO A 8 11.62 -16.04 -15.44
C PRO A 8 10.52 -14.99 -15.25
N PRO A 9 10.77 -13.94 -14.45
CA PRO A 9 9.79 -12.87 -14.28
C PRO A 9 9.46 -12.27 -15.65
N GLY A 10 8.17 -12.27 -15.99
CA GLY A 10 7.66 -11.54 -17.16
C GLY A 10 7.86 -10.04 -17.00
N PRO A 11 7.52 -9.23 -18.04
CA PRO A 11 7.62 -7.77 -17.96
C PRO A 11 6.95 -7.25 -16.68
N ARG A 12 7.67 -6.34 -16.01
CA ARG A 12 7.33 -5.81 -14.69
C ARG A 12 6.00 -5.06 -14.76
N PRO A 13 5.01 -5.37 -13.90
CA PRO A 13 3.82 -4.54 -13.80
C PRO A 13 4.22 -3.21 -13.13
N THR A 14 4.42 -2.19 -13.95
CA THR A 14 4.42 -0.79 -13.52
C THR A 14 3.02 -0.26 -13.69
N SER A 15 2.47 0.35 -12.65
CA SER A 15 1.14 0.98 -12.68
C SER A 15 1.23 2.37 -12.09
N SER A 16 0.79 3.37 -12.85
CA SER A 16 0.57 4.72 -12.33
C SER A 16 -0.93 4.94 -12.12
N ALA A 17 -1.31 5.50 -10.97
CA ALA A 17 -2.69 5.82 -10.63
C ALA A 17 -2.76 7.16 -9.89
N LEU A 18 -3.75 7.98 -10.24
CA LEU A 18 -4.06 9.22 -9.56
C LEU A 18 -5.36 9.06 -8.77
N TRP A 19 -5.31 9.37 -7.48
CA TRP A 19 -6.46 9.33 -6.58
C TRP A 19 -6.81 10.75 -6.11
N PRO A 20 -7.78 11.42 -6.77
CA PRO A 20 -8.25 12.75 -6.36
C PRO A 20 -9.43 12.66 -5.38
N ASP A 21 -9.45 13.54 -4.39
CA ASP A 21 -10.64 13.91 -3.64
C ASP A 21 -10.63 15.44 -3.38
N PRO A 22 -11.48 16.21 -4.08
CA PRO A 22 -11.54 17.66 -3.93
C PRO A 22 -12.07 18.12 -2.57
N ALA A 23 -12.71 17.25 -1.79
CA ALA A 23 -13.33 17.56 -0.50
C ALA A 23 -12.57 16.96 0.70
N ALA A 24 -11.45 16.27 0.48
CA ALA A 24 -10.73 15.52 1.51
C ALA A 24 -10.39 16.32 2.78
N CYS A 25 -10.13 17.62 2.67
CA CYS A 25 -9.70 18.48 3.78
C CYS A 25 -10.67 19.63 4.09
N GLY A 26 -11.83 19.67 3.44
CA GLY A 26 -12.82 20.74 3.59
C GLY A 26 -12.46 22.02 2.81
N ASP A 27 -11.33 22.66 3.12
CA ASP A 27 -10.88 23.91 2.48
C ASP A 27 -9.96 23.71 1.27
N HIS A 28 -9.42 22.49 1.11
CA HIS A 28 -8.68 22.06 -0.08
C HIS A 28 -8.91 20.57 -0.36
N GLY A 29 -8.65 20.19 -1.60
CA GLY A 29 -8.61 18.79 -2.01
C GLY A 29 -7.22 18.19 -1.97
N VAL A 30 -7.17 16.87 -2.05
CA VAL A 30 -5.93 16.09 -2.08
C VAL A 30 -5.91 15.24 -3.35
N GLU A 31 -4.75 15.19 -3.99
CA GLU A 31 -4.44 14.22 -5.03
C GLU A 31 -3.25 13.38 -4.61
N TRP A 32 -3.39 12.06 -4.62
CA TRP A 32 -2.29 11.13 -4.40
C TRP A 32 -1.97 10.41 -5.72
N ASN A 33 -0.82 10.74 -6.29
CA ASN A 33 -0.28 10.05 -7.46
C ASN A 33 0.66 8.94 -6.97
N ILE A 34 0.36 7.72 -7.36
CA ILE A 34 1.13 6.53 -7.02
C ILE A 34 1.74 5.97 -8.29
N ASP A 35 3.08 5.94 -8.36
CA ASP A 35 3.82 5.22 -9.39
C ASP A 35 4.40 3.95 -8.76
N LEU A 36 3.69 2.84 -8.95
CA LEU A 36 3.97 1.58 -8.30
C LEU A 36 4.69 0.63 -9.24
N HIS A 37 5.70 -0.03 -8.71
CA HIS A 37 6.34 -1.18 -9.30
C HIS A 37 6.34 -2.36 -8.33
N ALA A 38 5.92 -3.55 -8.79
CA ALA A 38 5.84 -4.74 -7.96
C ALA A 38 6.51 -5.97 -8.59
N VAL A 39 7.34 -6.66 -7.80
CA VAL A 39 7.85 -8.00 -8.10
C VAL A 39 7.06 -9.03 -7.31
N ASN A 40 6.41 -9.96 -8.01
CA ASN A 40 5.49 -10.93 -7.41
C ASN A 40 6.08 -12.34 -7.39
N TRP A 41 5.94 -13.03 -6.25
CA TRP A 41 6.17 -14.46 -6.09
C TRP A 41 4.90 -15.14 -5.59
N THR A 42 4.34 -16.00 -6.43
CA THR A 42 3.15 -16.80 -6.08
C THR A 42 3.55 -18.21 -5.71
N PHE A 43 2.99 -18.73 -4.62
CA PHE A 43 3.21 -20.08 -4.12
C PHE A 43 1.90 -20.84 -4.15
N PHE A 44 2.00 -22.09 -4.59
CA PHE A 44 0.88 -23.01 -4.74
C PHE A 44 1.12 -24.26 -3.88
N ASP A 45 0.04 -24.90 -3.44
CA ASP A 45 0.09 -26.24 -2.85
C ASP A 45 0.26 -27.32 -3.93
N ASP A 46 0.32 -28.59 -3.51
CA ASP A 46 0.47 -29.75 -4.40
C ASP A 46 -0.71 -29.94 -5.37
N ASN A 47 -1.87 -29.36 -5.06
CA ASN A 47 -3.06 -29.38 -5.90
C ASN A 47 -3.13 -28.18 -6.86
N GLY A 48 -2.09 -27.33 -6.87
CA GLY A 48 -2.03 -26.13 -7.71
C GLY A 48 -2.89 -24.97 -7.20
N LYS A 49 -3.37 -25.00 -5.96
CA LYS A 49 -4.13 -23.89 -5.36
C LYS A 49 -3.18 -22.87 -4.75
N ARG A 50 -3.48 -21.58 -4.93
CA ARG A 50 -2.64 -20.49 -4.40
C ARG A 50 -2.77 -20.42 -2.89
N ILE A 51 -1.65 -20.49 -2.18
CA ILE A 51 -1.57 -20.41 -0.71
C ILE A 51 -0.86 -19.14 -0.22
N LYS A 52 0.00 -18.55 -1.05
CA LYS A 52 0.75 -17.34 -0.69
C LYS A 52 1.07 -16.49 -1.93
N LEU A 53 1.00 -15.18 -1.78
CA LEU A 53 1.53 -14.20 -2.72
C LEU A 53 2.46 -13.26 -1.95
N VAL A 54 3.72 -13.16 -2.36
CA VAL A 54 4.68 -12.19 -1.84
C VAL A 54 4.91 -11.15 -2.92
N GLN A 55 4.80 -9.87 -2.58
CA GLN A 55 5.00 -8.76 -3.47
C GLN A 55 6.06 -7.84 -2.85
N HIS A 56 7.15 -7.62 -3.56
CA HIS A 56 8.08 -6.55 -3.23
C HIS A 56 7.67 -5.32 -4.04
N ILE A 57 7.26 -4.28 -3.33
CA ILE A 57 6.65 -3.08 -3.89
C ILE A 57 7.59 -1.90 -3.65
N THR A 58 7.87 -1.18 -4.72
CA THR A 58 8.62 0.08 -4.73
C THR A 58 7.71 1.14 -5.33
N GLU A 59 7.59 2.29 -4.69
CA GLU A 59 6.71 3.36 -5.16
C GLU A 59 7.41 4.71 -5.21
N ASP A 60 7.07 5.49 -6.25
CA ASP A 60 7.56 6.86 -6.45
C ASP A 60 6.44 7.91 -6.47
N ASN A 61 5.84 8.13 -5.30
CA ASN A 61 4.58 8.84 -5.13
C ASN A 61 4.74 10.36 -4.93
N THR A 62 3.67 11.09 -5.25
CA THR A 62 3.49 12.50 -4.86
C THR A 62 2.10 12.74 -4.29
N VAL A 63 2.00 13.65 -3.33
CA VAL A 63 0.72 14.16 -2.83
C VAL A 63 0.62 15.66 -3.11
N ARG A 64 -0.55 16.11 -3.57
CA ARG A 64 -0.78 17.50 -3.98
C ARG A 64 -2.00 18.10 -3.30
N ASN A 65 -1.85 19.34 -2.81
CA ASN A 65 -2.96 20.22 -2.46
C ASN A 65 -3.55 20.82 -3.75
N THR A 66 -4.82 20.56 -4.02
CA THR A 66 -5.46 20.96 -5.29
C THR A 66 -5.72 22.46 -5.41
N VAL A 67 -5.73 23.19 -4.29
CA VAL A 67 -6.00 24.64 -4.25
C VAL A 67 -4.71 25.44 -4.33
N SER A 68 -3.73 25.13 -3.47
CA SER A 68 -2.46 25.87 -3.43
C SER A 68 -1.44 25.39 -4.48
N GLY A 69 -1.63 24.20 -5.04
CA GLY A 69 -0.68 23.56 -5.95
C GLY A 69 0.55 22.96 -5.24
N LEU A 70 0.65 23.07 -3.91
CA LEU A 70 1.74 22.48 -3.14
C LEU A 70 1.81 20.98 -3.40
N THR A 71 2.95 20.51 -3.90
CA THR A 71 3.22 19.10 -4.15
C THR A 71 4.37 18.64 -3.27
N LEU A 72 4.15 17.56 -2.54
CA LEU A 72 5.15 16.90 -1.70
C LEU A 72 5.44 15.51 -2.23
N ARG A 73 6.69 15.09 -2.10
CA ARG A 73 7.12 13.72 -2.42
C ARG A 73 6.77 12.79 -1.27
N ASP A 74 6.21 11.64 -1.63
CA ASP A 74 5.88 10.52 -0.75
C ASP A 74 6.79 9.33 -1.09
N SER A 75 8.08 9.60 -1.31
CA SER A 75 8.95 8.65 -2.01
C SER A 75 10.45 9.01 -2.00
N PRO A 76 11.35 8.04 -2.28
CA PRO A 76 11.08 6.62 -2.59
C PRO A 76 10.67 5.82 -1.34
N VAL A 77 9.64 4.98 -1.49
CA VAL A 77 9.22 4.01 -0.46
C VAL A 77 9.31 2.58 -0.99
N ASP A 78 9.51 1.65 -0.06
CA ASP A 78 9.77 0.25 -0.34
C ASP A 78 9.18 -0.61 0.77
N PHE A 79 8.36 -1.59 0.38
CA PHE A 79 7.79 -2.55 1.32
C PHE A 79 7.53 -3.90 0.67
N VAL A 80 7.49 -4.92 1.51
CA VAL A 80 7.08 -6.28 1.15
C VAL A 80 5.68 -6.51 1.69
N GLN A 81 4.77 -6.90 0.80
CA GLN A 81 3.43 -7.35 1.12
C GLN A 81 3.32 -8.87 0.92
N THR A 82 2.98 -9.61 1.97
CA THR A 82 2.67 -11.05 1.88
C THR A 82 1.19 -11.28 2.13
N SER A 83 0.47 -11.82 1.15
CA SER A 83 -0.91 -12.29 1.32
C SER A 83 -0.94 -13.80 1.50
N THR A 84 -1.69 -14.28 2.49
CA THR A 84 -1.99 -15.72 2.66
C THR A 84 -3.42 -16.01 2.22
N PHE A 85 -3.65 -17.21 1.72
CA PHE A 85 -4.94 -17.63 1.19
C PHE A 85 -5.36 -18.95 1.83
N ASN A 86 -6.64 -19.06 2.12
CA ASN A 86 -7.25 -20.30 2.54
C ASN A 86 -7.18 -21.31 1.38
N PRO A 87 -6.57 -22.50 1.56
CA PRO A 87 -6.40 -23.46 0.47
C PRO A 87 -7.71 -24.09 0.02
N ASP A 88 -8.75 -24.12 0.86
CA ASP A 88 -10.03 -24.73 0.49
C ASP A 88 -10.91 -23.76 -0.30
N THR A 89 -10.98 -22.51 0.16
CA THR A 89 -11.88 -21.49 -0.40
C THR A 89 -11.20 -20.53 -1.38
N GLY A 90 -9.86 -20.45 -1.38
CA GLY A 90 -9.08 -19.49 -2.16
C GLY A 90 -9.17 -18.04 -1.66
N VAL A 91 -9.90 -17.81 -0.57
CA VAL A 91 -10.12 -16.49 0.03
C VAL A 91 -8.84 -15.99 0.69
N ARG A 92 -8.52 -14.70 0.53
CA ARG A 92 -7.36 -14.07 1.17
C ARG A 92 -7.61 -13.89 2.66
N GLU A 93 -6.83 -14.54 3.51
CA GLU A 93 -7.05 -14.52 4.96
C GLU A 93 -6.34 -13.34 5.64
N LYS A 94 -5.07 -13.11 5.30
CA LYS A 94 -4.24 -12.08 5.94
C LYS A 94 -3.32 -11.41 4.95
N ILE A 95 -2.96 -10.16 5.26
CA ILE A 95 -1.94 -9.39 4.54
C ILE A 95 -0.91 -8.90 5.55
N TYR A 96 0.34 -9.25 5.35
CA TYR A 96 1.47 -8.85 6.17
C TYR A 96 2.28 -7.82 5.39
N ILE A 97 2.56 -6.67 5.98
CA ILE A 97 3.30 -5.58 5.33
C ILE A 97 4.50 -5.21 6.19
N THR A 98 5.69 -5.24 5.61
CA THR A 98 6.93 -4.81 6.27
C THR A 98 7.69 -3.85 5.37
N GLY A 99 8.28 -2.81 5.92
CA GLY A 99 8.89 -1.72 5.16
C GLY A 99 8.09 -0.43 5.27
N THR A 100 8.38 0.53 4.41
CA THR A 100 7.76 1.87 4.44
C THR A 100 6.75 1.97 3.30
N SER A 101 5.51 2.35 3.57
CA SER A 101 4.46 2.54 2.56
C SER A 101 4.09 4.01 2.35
N VAL A 102 4.37 4.89 3.31
CA VAL A 102 4.21 6.36 3.20
C VAL A 102 5.37 7.03 3.91
N ASN A 103 5.92 8.08 3.32
CA ASN A 103 7.00 8.89 3.89
C ASN A 103 6.99 10.31 3.31
N VAL A 104 6.16 11.19 3.86
CA VAL A 104 6.04 12.59 3.42
C VAL A 104 6.65 13.52 4.47
N ARG A 105 7.50 14.45 4.03
CA ARG A 105 8.13 15.46 4.90
C ARG A 105 7.85 16.87 4.43
N ARG A 106 7.61 17.77 5.38
CA ARG A 106 7.54 19.22 5.14
C ARG A 106 8.00 19.98 6.38
N GLY A 107 9.17 20.63 6.28
CA GLY A 107 9.78 21.29 7.44
C GLY A 107 9.95 20.33 8.61
N LYS A 108 9.29 20.62 9.75
CA LYS A 108 9.31 19.77 10.96
C LYS A 108 8.24 18.67 10.96
N GLN A 109 7.27 18.71 10.05
CA GLN A 109 6.23 17.69 9.93
C GLN A 109 6.77 16.45 9.20
N HIS A 110 6.36 15.28 9.67
CA HIS A 110 6.71 13.99 9.08
C HIS A 110 5.54 13.03 9.22
N LEU A 111 4.94 12.67 8.08
CA LEU A 111 3.91 11.65 7.97
C LEU A 111 4.56 10.34 7.50
N VAL A 112 4.40 9.27 8.27
CA VAL A 112 5.02 7.98 7.97
C VAL A 112 4.08 6.83 8.32
N ASP A 113 3.95 5.89 7.38
CA ASP A 113 3.41 4.56 7.64
C ASP A 113 4.54 3.56 7.36
N ARG A 114 5.01 2.86 8.41
CA ARG A 114 6.09 1.88 8.32
C ARG A 114 5.78 0.66 9.17
N GLY A 115 5.75 -0.51 8.53
CA GLY A 115 5.46 -1.78 9.18
C GLY A 115 6.54 -2.26 10.16
N PRO A 116 6.29 -3.37 10.86
CA PRO A 116 5.32 -4.42 10.50
C PRO A 116 3.84 -4.08 10.75
N ILE A 117 2.97 -4.46 9.82
CA ILE A 117 1.50 -4.42 9.91
C ILE A 117 0.93 -5.78 9.51
N VAL A 118 -0.14 -6.22 10.18
CA VAL A 118 -0.99 -7.34 9.75
C VAL A 118 -2.41 -6.81 9.55
N LEU A 119 -2.95 -7.05 8.37
CA LEU A 119 -4.33 -6.72 8.01
C LEU A 119 -5.15 -8.00 7.83
N ASP A 120 -6.43 -7.90 8.14
CA ASP A 120 -7.45 -8.85 7.72
C ASP A 120 -7.53 -8.84 6.19
N GLY A 121 -7.50 -10.02 5.57
CA GLY A 121 -7.38 -10.14 4.12
C GLY A 121 -8.64 -9.76 3.33
N GLN A 122 -9.79 -9.67 4.00
CA GLN A 122 -11.09 -9.39 3.39
C GLN A 122 -11.52 -7.94 3.58
N SER A 123 -11.34 -7.40 4.79
CA SER A 123 -11.68 -6.03 5.12
C SER A 123 -10.52 -5.06 4.94
N GLY A 124 -9.27 -5.50 5.17
CA GLY A 124 -8.15 -4.58 5.31
C GLY A 124 -8.05 -3.96 6.71
N LYS A 125 -8.88 -4.42 7.67
CA LYS A 125 -8.79 -4.00 9.07
C LYS A 125 -7.42 -4.33 9.63
N ILE A 126 -6.82 -3.38 10.36
CA ILE A 126 -5.57 -3.62 11.07
C ILE A 126 -5.84 -4.63 12.20
N LEU A 127 -5.20 -5.79 12.14
CA LEU A 127 -5.18 -6.81 13.18
C LEU A 127 -4.02 -6.59 14.14
N PHE A 128 -2.89 -6.10 13.63
CA PHE A 128 -1.68 -5.80 14.40
C PHE A 128 -0.86 -4.74 13.67
N ALA A 129 -0.16 -3.87 14.42
CA ALA A 129 0.76 -2.90 13.86
C ALA A 129 1.78 -2.42 14.91
N VAL A 130 2.98 -2.04 14.47
CA VAL A 130 4.01 -1.44 15.32
C VAL A 130 4.31 -0.03 14.85
N GLY A 131 4.11 0.96 15.72
CA GLY A 131 4.32 2.37 15.42
C GLY A 131 3.07 3.07 14.86
N PRO A 132 3.20 4.35 14.49
CA PRO A 132 2.10 5.11 13.90
C PRO A 132 1.82 4.68 12.46
N HIS A 133 0.54 4.54 12.14
CA HIS A 133 0.03 4.29 10.78
C HIS A 133 -1.14 5.22 10.44
N PRO A 134 -0.95 6.55 10.50
CA PRO A 134 -2.02 7.52 10.26
C PRO A 134 -2.73 7.30 8.93
N VAL A 135 -2.01 6.96 7.85
CA VAL A 135 -2.64 6.77 6.53
C VAL A 135 -3.50 5.50 6.53
N ARG A 136 -2.98 4.38 7.04
CA ARG A 136 -3.76 3.13 7.15
C ARG A 136 -4.95 3.26 8.11
N LYS A 137 -4.83 4.05 9.18
CA LYS A 137 -5.93 4.28 10.12
C LYS A 137 -7.12 4.97 9.47
N GLN A 138 -6.90 5.94 8.57
CA GLN A 138 -7.98 6.61 7.84
C GLN A 138 -8.77 5.67 6.93
N MET A 139 -8.17 4.56 6.49
CA MET A 139 -8.88 3.58 5.66
C MET A 139 -9.94 2.79 6.43
N GLU A 140 -9.90 2.79 7.78
CA GLU A 140 -10.89 2.16 8.68
C GLU A 140 -11.23 0.69 8.35
N GLY A 141 -10.26 -0.07 7.88
CA GLY A 141 -10.51 -1.44 7.42
C GLY A 141 -11.26 -1.47 6.10
N SER A 142 -10.70 -0.77 5.11
CA SER A 142 -11.09 -0.79 3.71
C SER A 142 -9.84 -0.90 2.84
N PHE A 143 -10.01 -1.36 1.60
CA PHE A 143 -9.01 -1.30 0.54
C PHE A 143 -9.19 -0.08 -0.38
N ASP A 144 -10.18 0.76 -0.10
CA ASP A 144 -10.43 2.01 -0.82
C ASP A 144 -9.38 3.07 -0.45
N ILE A 145 -8.48 3.35 -1.39
CA ILE A 145 -7.38 4.32 -1.21
C ILE A 145 -7.90 5.74 -1.02
N THR A 146 -9.07 6.09 -1.55
CA THR A 146 -9.60 7.46 -1.43
C THR A 146 -9.87 7.86 0.03
N ARG A 147 -10.20 6.88 0.88
CA ARG A 147 -10.36 7.07 2.33
C ARG A 147 -9.06 7.47 3.04
N ALA A 148 -7.91 7.20 2.44
CA ALA A 148 -6.62 7.56 3.00
C ALA A 148 -6.27 9.05 2.80
N LEU A 149 -6.91 9.72 1.83
CA LEU A 149 -6.57 11.07 1.41
C LEU A 149 -6.64 12.12 2.54
N PRO A 150 -7.61 12.07 3.48
CA PRO A 150 -7.63 12.99 4.62
C PRO A 150 -6.40 12.90 5.54
N ALA A 151 -5.60 11.82 5.48
CA ALA A 151 -4.36 11.72 6.27
C ALA A 151 -3.31 12.77 5.87
N PHE A 152 -3.39 13.29 4.64
CA PHE A 152 -2.42 14.26 4.12
C PHE A 152 -2.79 15.72 4.43
N CYS A 153 -3.98 16.00 4.95
CA CYS A 153 -4.47 17.38 5.13
C CYS A 153 -3.52 18.25 5.95
N GLU A 154 -3.09 17.78 7.13
CA GLU A 154 -2.23 18.58 8.02
C GLU A 154 -0.85 18.88 7.42
N ILE A 155 -0.29 17.98 6.62
CA ILE A 155 1.02 18.17 5.99
C ILE A 155 0.92 19.03 4.71
N LEU A 156 -0.27 19.11 4.11
CA LEU A 156 -0.55 19.88 2.89
C LEU A 156 -1.14 21.29 3.15
N ARG A 157 -1.39 21.66 4.41
CA ARG A 157 -1.93 22.97 4.81
C ARG A 157 -1.00 24.15 4.57
#